data_AF-A0A0B2RKD6-F1
#
_entry.id   AF-A0A0B2RKD6-F1
#
_cell.length_a   1.000
_cell.length_b   1.000
_cell.length_c   1.000
_cell.angle_alpha   90.00
_cell.angle_beta   90.00
_cell.angle_gamma   90.00
#
_symmetry.space_group_name_H-M   'P 1'
#
loop_
_entity.id
_entity.type
_entity.pdbx_description
1 polymer ?
#
loop_
_entity_poly.entity_id
_entity_poly.type
_entity_poly.pdbx_seq_one_letter_code
_entity_poly.pdbx_strand_id
1 'polypeptide(L)'
;MESYHNGGSWPVLLWLLVAASIKTGRPHIAKRALEIAETRLLKDNWTEYYDGKLGRYIGKQARKYQTWSIAGYLVAKMFLDDPSHLGMVALEEDKHQKPVLRRSNSLQVDFDL
;
A
#
# COMPACT_ATOMS: atom_id res chain seq x y z
N MET A 1 7.10 24.01 9.91
CA MET A 1 5.75 23.77 10.43
C MET A 1 5.24 22.49 9.76
N GLU A 2 5.77 21.33 10.17
CA GLU A 2 5.29 20.05 9.62
C GLU A 2 4.16 19.50 10.51
N SER A 3 2.93 19.56 10.02
CA SER A 3 1.76 19.12 10.77
C SER A 3 0.61 18.70 9.88
N TYR A 4 -0.17 17.72 10.33
CA TYR A 4 -1.39 17.25 9.67
C TYR A 4 -1.15 16.92 8.19
N HIS A 5 -1.82 17.61 7.25
CA HIS A 5 -1.59 17.43 5.82
C HIS A 5 -0.30 18.08 5.30
N ASN A 6 0.26 19.08 6.01
CA ASN A 6 1.50 19.75 5.64
C ASN A 6 2.70 19.01 6.22
N GLY A 7 2.93 17.78 5.77
CA GLY A 7 4.10 16.97 6.17
C GLY A 7 3.96 16.24 7.51
N GLY A 8 2.74 16.06 8.05
CA GLY A 8 2.51 15.18 9.19
C GLY A 8 2.79 13.72 8.84
N SER A 9 3.13 12.92 9.85
CA SER A 9 3.33 11.47 9.71
C SER A 9 2.05 10.73 10.08
N TRP A 10 1.53 9.93 9.14
CA TRP A 10 0.21 9.29 9.25
C TRP A 10 0.34 7.77 9.43
N PRO A 11 0.01 7.20 10.61
CA PRO A 11 0.09 5.76 10.85
C PRO A 11 -0.71 4.90 9.87
N VAL A 12 -1.85 5.41 9.38
CA VAL A 12 -2.67 4.72 8.37
C VAL A 12 -1.89 4.39 7.09
N LEU A 13 -0.85 5.15 6.72
CA LEU A 13 -0.07 4.87 5.51
C LEU A 13 0.85 3.64 5.64
N LEU A 14 0.98 3.07 6.85
CA LEU A 14 1.81 1.89 7.10
C LEU A 14 1.43 0.69 6.22
N TRP A 15 0.13 0.39 6.07
CA TRP A 15 -0.29 -0.77 5.27
C TRP A 15 0.04 -0.62 3.79
N LEU A 16 -0.04 0.60 3.24
CA LEU A 16 0.35 0.88 1.85
C LEU A 16 1.85 0.68 1.66
N LEU A 17 2.67 1.17 2.60
CA LEU A 17 4.11 0.97 2.57
C LEU A 17 4.46 -0.51 2.64
N VAL A 18 3.79 -1.28 3.51
CA VAL A 18 3.99 -2.73 3.61
C VAL A 18 3.59 -3.44 2.33
N ALA A 19 2.40 -3.17 1.80
CA ALA A 19 1.92 -3.76 0.55
C ALA A 19 2.88 -3.50 -0.62
N ALA A 20 3.29 -2.24 -0.80
CA ALA A 20 4.26 -1.87 -1.84
C ALA A 20 5.63 -2.52 -1.63
N SER A 21 6.10 -2.60 -0.38
CA SER A 21 7.37 -3.24 -0.04
C SER A 21 7.36 -4.74 -0.34
N ILE A 22 6.25 -5.44 -0.08
CA ILE A 22 6.09 -6.86 -0.44
C ILE A 22 6.05 -7.00 -1.96
N LYS A 23 5.20 -6.22 -2.64
CA LYS A 23 5.04 -6.26 -4.10
C LYS A 23 6.36 -6.06 -4.85
N THR A 24 7.21 -5.17 -4.33
CA THR A 24 8.49 -4.82 -4.96
C THR A 24 9.66 -5.70 -4.49
N GLY A 25 9.41 -6.76 -3.73
CA GLY A 25 10.45 -7.67 -3.25
C GLY A 25 11.38 -7.05 -2.19
N ARG A 26 10.91 -6.05 -1.43
CA ARG A 26 11.67 -5.33 -0.38
C ARG A 26 11.05 -5.48 1.02
N PRO A 27 10.79 -6.70 1.52
CA PRO A 27 10.08 -6.91 2.79
C PRO A 27 10.82 -6.37 4.02
N HIS A 28 12.13 -6.14 3.94
CA HIS A 28 12.90 -5.54 5.05
C HIS A 28 12.46 -4.10 5.38
N ILE A 29 11.98 -3.34 4.39
CA ILE A 29 11.41 -1.99 4.59
C ILE A 29 10.12 -2.09 5.41
N ALA A 30 9.24 -3.03 5.05
CA ALA A 30 8.00 -3.30 5.76
C ALA A 30 8.25 -3.70 7.21
N LYS A 31 9.16 -4.64 7.46
CA LYS A 31 9.52 -5.09 8.81
C LYS A 31 10.02 -3.94 9.68
N ARG A 32 10.96 -3.14 9.16
CA ARG A 32 11.50 -1.98 9.88
C ARG A 32 10.42 -0.93 10.18
N ALA A 33 9.53 -0.66 9.23
CA ALA A 33 8.43 0.30 9.44
C ALA A 33 7.45 -0.19 10.53
N LEU A 34 7.12 -1.49 10.52
CA LEU A 34 6.27 -2.10 11.53
C LEU A 34 6.93 -2.05 12.92
N GLU A 35 8.21 -2.41 13.03
CA GLU A 35 8.98 -2.32 14.29
C GLU A 35 8.94 -0.91 14.89
N ILE A 36 9.15 0.13 14.06
CA ILE A 36 9.07 1.53 14.50
C ILE A 36 7.66 1.85 15.01
N ALA A 37 6.62 1.45 14.30
CA ALA A 37 5.24 1.70 14.70
C ALA A 37 4.89 1.00 16.03
N GLU A 38 5.32 -0.25 16.21
CA GLU A 38 5.07 -1.05 17.43
C GLU A 38 5.72 -0.47 18.68
N THR A 39 6.80 0.31 18.55
CA THR A 39 7.42 0.97 19.71
C THR A 39 6.54 2.00 20.40
N ARG A 40 5.54 2.55 19.69
CA ARG A 40 4.83 3.78 20.10
C ARG A 40 3.32 3.77 19.92
N LEU A 41 2.74 3.15 18.88
CA LEU A 41 1.31 3.34 18.56
C LEU A 41 0.39 3.00 19.73
N LEU A 42 0.63 1.88 20.42
CA LEU A 42 -0.14 1.50 21.60
C LEU A 42 0.04 2.50 22.76
N LYS A 43 1.28 2.91 23.03
CA LYS A 43 1.62 3.86 24.11
C LYS A 43 0.99 5.24 23.89
N ASP A 44 0.92 5.65 22.63
CA ASP A 44 0.36 6.93 22.20
C ASP A 44 -1.16 6.87 21.98
N ASN A 45 -1.81 5.77 22.38
CA ASN A 45 -3.25 5.53 22.24
C ASN A 45 -3.75 5.67 20.80
N TRP A 46 -3.02 5.10 19.83
CA TRP A 46 -3.43 5.01 18.43
C TRP A 46 -3.81 6.37 17.83
N THR A 47 -2.88 7.33 17.92
CA THR A 47 -3.06 8.68 17.40
C THR A 47 -3.38 8.72 15.90
N GLU A 48 -4.18 9.71 15.48
CA GLU A 48 -4.54 9.96 14.08
C GLU A 48 -3.32 10.33 13.22
N TYR A 49 -2.43 11.18 13.74
CA TYR A 49 -1.19 11.59 13.07
C TYR A 49 -0.15 12.07 14.08
N TYR A 50 1.08 12.25 13.61
CA TYR A 50 2.23 12.79 14.34
C TYR A 50 2.78 14.05 13.64
N ASP A 51 3.33 14.97 14.43
CA ASP A 51 3.90 16.24 13.99
C ASP A 51 5.43 16.27 14.03
N GLY A 52 5.98 17.23 13.27
CA GLY A 52 7.40 17.53 13.14
C GLY A 52 8.12 16.68 12.09
N LYS A 53 9.27 17.17 11.61
CA LYS A 53 10.11 16.53 10.58
C LYS A 53 10.31 15.02 10.69
N LEU A 54 10.35 14.49 11.91
CA LEU A 54 10.61 13.09 12.21
C LEU A 54 9.41 12.38 12.87
N GLY A 55 8.22 13.00 12.88
CA GLY A 55 7.01 12.44 13.52
C GLY A 55 7.18 12.17 15.02
N ARG A 56 7.98 12.97 15.72
CA ARG A 56 8.32 12.71 17.13
C ARG A 56 7.19 13.09 18.09
N TYR A 57 6.36 14.07 17.72
CA TYR A 57 5.31 14.62 18.58
C TYR A 57 3.94 14.08 18.16
N ILE A 58 3.06 13.79 19.13
CA ILE A 58 1.65 13.52 18.82
C ILE A 58 1.07 14.75 18.11
N GLY A 59 0.28 14.54 17.06
CA GLY A 59 -0.25 15.63 16.24
C GLY A 59 -1.05 16.63 17.08
N LYS A 60 -0.88 17.92 16.79
CA LYS A 60 -1.44 19.04 17.58
C LYS A 60 -2.95 18.93 17.82
N GLN A 61 -3.69 18.38 16.86
CA GLN A 61 -5.15 18.15 16.93
C GLN A 61 -5.50 16.68 16.67
N ALA A 62 -4.55 15.77 16.85
CA ALA A 62 -4.76 14.36 16.56
C ALA A 62 -5.76 13.73 17.54
N ARG A 63 -6.74 13.02 16.99
CA ARG A 63 -7.64 12.18 17.78
C ARG A 63 -6.92 10.92 18.24
N LYS A 64 -7.22 10.47 19.46
CA LYS A 64 -6.80 9.16 19.97
C LYS A 64 -7.76 8.08 19.46
N TYR A 65 -7.28 6.84 19.45
CA TYR A 65 -8.06 5.66 19.06
C TYR A 65 -8.62 5.78 17.65
N GLN A 66 -7.85 6.39 16.76
CA GLN A 66 -8.30 6.64 15.41
C GLN A 66 -8.38 5.32 14.63
N THR A 67 -9.58 4.99 14.16
CA THR A 67 -9.90 3.67 13.58
C THR A 67 -8.93 3.25 12.49
N TRP A 68 -8.60 4.14 11.54
CA TRP A 68 -7.71 3.81 10.43
C TRP A 68 -6.23 3.68 10.82
N SER A 69 -5.82 4.22 11.97
CA SER A 69 -4.46 4.04 12.50
C SER A 69 -4.32 2.64 13.06
N ILE A 70 -5.36 2.16 13.75
CA ILE A 70 -5.46 0.78 14.25
C ILE A 70 -5.58 -0.20 13.08
N ALA A 71 -6.53 0.02 12.17
CA ALA A 71 -6.77 -0.85 11.03
C ALA A 71 -5.54 -0.92 10.10
N GLY A 72 -4.89 0.22 9.82
CA GLY A 72 -3.68 0.26 9.00
C GLY A 72 -2.53 -0.55 9.60
N TYR A 73 -2.38 -0.55 10.93
CA TYR A 73 -1.43 -1.42 11.60
C TYR A 73 -1.80 -2.91 11.47
N LEU A 74 -3.06 -3.28 11.71
CA LEU A 74 -3.50 -4.67 11.62
C LEU A 74 -3.35 -5.24 10.21
N VAL A 75 -3.78 -4.48 9.19
CA VAL A 75 -3.63 -4.87 7.78
C VAL A 75 -2.15 -5.03 7.41
N ALA A 76 -1.28 -4.13 7.89
CA ALA A 76 0.15 -4.25 7.70
C ALA A 76 0.72 -5.57 8.28
N LYS A 77 0.27 -5.99 9.47
CA LYS A 77 0.65 -7.29 10.04
C LYS A 77 0.13 -8.45 9.21
N MET A 78 -1.15 -8.43 8.84
CA MET A 78 -1.76 -9.49 8.04
C MET A 78 -1.06 -9.69 6.68
N PHE A 79 -0.59 -8.62 6.04
CA PHE A 79 0.21 -8.75 4.82
C PHE A 79 1.60 -9.35 5.06
N LEU A 80 2.23 -9.06 6.19
CA LEU A 80 3.53 -9.64 6.53
C LEU A 80 3.42 -11.11 6.97
N ASP A 81 2.33 -11.46 7.66
CA ASP A 81 2.04 -12.81 8.11
C ASP A 81 1.66 -13.72 6.93
N ASP A 82 0.88 -13.21 5.98
CA ASP A 82 0.53 -13.91 4.73
C ASP A 82 0.55 -12.94 3.53
N PRO A 83 1.65 -12.95 2.74
CA PRO A 83 1.78 -12.15 1.54
C PRO A 83 0.77 -12.46 0.43
N SER A 84 0.07 -13.61 0.46
CA SER A 84 -0.93 -13.95 -0.55
C SER A 84 -2.13 -12.99 -0.56
N HIS A 85 -2.41 -12.35 0.59
CA HIS A 85 -3.43 -11.31 0.73
C HIS A 85 -3.18 -10.09 -0.17
N LEU A 86 -1.97 -9.88 -0.68
CA LEU A 86 -1.63 -8.74 -1.52
C LEU A 86 -2.46 -8.68 -2.81
N GLY A 87 -2.89 -9.84 -3.33
CA GLY A 87 -3.74 -9.93 -4.52
C GLY A 87 -5.10 -9.24 -4.38
N MET A 88 -5.54 -8.91 -3.16
CA MET A 88 -6.77 -8.13 -2.93
C MET A 88 -6.62 -6.65 -3.28
N VAL A 89 -5.40 -6.10 -3.24
CA VAL A 89 -5.13 -4.66 -3.39
C VAL A 89 -4.11 -4.33 -4.48
N ALA A 90 -3.46 -5.34 -5.06
CA ALA A 90 -2.46 -5.19 -6.10
C ALA A 90 -2.75 -6.12 -7.27
N LEU A 91 -2.69 -5.56 -8.48
CA LEU A 91 -2.71 -6.33 -9.72
C LEU A 91 -1.31 -6.79 -10.10
N GLU A 92 -1.20 -7.99 -10.66
CA GLU A 92 0.01 -8.44 -11.34
C GLU A 92 0.26 -7.60 -12.60
N GLU A 93 1.52 -7.53 -13.03
CA GLU A 93 1.81 -6.94 -14.33
C GLU A 93 1.14 -7.77 -15.43
N ASP A 94 0.56 -7.09 -16.43
CA ASP A 94 0.04 -7.75 -17.61
C ASP A 94 1.18 -8.55 -18.24
N LYS A 95 1.06 -9.88 -18.18
CA LYS A 95 1.88 -10.74 -19.04
C LYS A 95 1.57 -10.28 -20.45
N HIS A 96 2.57 -9.75 -21.16
CA HIS A 96 2.42 -9.32 -22.55
C HIS A 96 1.76 -10.44 -23.34
N GLN A 97 0.44 -10.36 -23.51
CA GLN A 97 -0.30 -11.33 -24.28
C GLN A 97 0.15 -11.07 -25.71
N LYS A 98 0.79 -12.07 -26.33
CA LYS A 98 1.10 -11.98 -27.75
C LYS A 98 -0.21 -11.63 -28.46
N PRO A 99 -0.25 -10.58 -29.30
CA PRO A 99 -1.49 -10.20 -29.96
C PRO A 99 -2.02 -11.43 -30.69
N VAL A 100 -3.24 -11.85 -30.35
CA VAL A 100 -3.92 -12.92 -31.06
C VAL A 100 -4.28 -12.34 -32.43
N LEU A 101 -3.37 -12.51 -33.39
CA LEU A 101 -3.62 -12.22 -34.80
C LEU A 101 -4.74 -13.14 -35.28
N ARG A 102 -6.00 -12.71 -35.12
CA ARG A 102 -7.11 -13.27 -35.89
C ARG A 102 -6.93 -12.80 -37.32
N ARG A 103 -6.52 -13.72 -38.20
CA ARG A 103 -6.62 -13.49 -39.64
C ARG A 103 -8.10 -13.31 -39.98
N SER A 104 -8.45 -12.13 -40.46
CA SER A 104 -9.74 -11.88 -41.10
C SER A 104 -9.79 -12.72 -42.38
N ASN A 105 -10.77 -13.61 -42.51
CA ASN A 105 -11.09 -14.21 -43.81
C ASN A 105 -11.83 -13.15 -44.64
N SER A 106 -11.11 -12.17 -45.17
CA SER A 106 -11.63 -11.34 -46.25
C SER A 106 -11.73 -12.21 -47.50
N LEU A 107 -12.95 -12.31 -48.04
CA LEU A 107 -13.35 -13.11 -49.18
C LEU A 107 -12.34 -13.03 -50.33
N GLN A 108 -11.85 -14.19 -50.75
CA GLN A 108 -11.17 -14.37 -52.02
C GLN A 108 -12.25 -14.21 -53.09
N VAL A 109 -12.28 -13.03 -53.74
CA VAL A 109 -13.15 -12.80 -54.89
C VAL A 109 -12.43 -13.40 -56.08
N ASP A 110 -12.82 -14.62 -56.46
CA ASP A 110 -12.42 -15.20 -57.75
C ASP A 110 -13.04 -14.35 -58.86
N PHE A 111 -12.19 -13.67 -59.62
CA PHE A 111 -12.56 -13.14 -60.94
C PHE A 111 -12.14 -14.16 -61.98
N ASP A 112 -13.00 -15.14 -62.22
CA ASP A 112 -13.03 -15.87 -63.48
C ASP A 112 -14.20 -15.33 -64.31
N LEU A 113 -13.87 -14.50 -65.32
CA LEU A 113 -14.42 -14.41 -66.69
C LEU A 113 -13.94 -13.14 -67.39
#